data_AF-R8BIP4-F1
#
_entry.id   AF-R8BIP4-F1
#
_cell.length_a   1.000
_cell.length_b   1.000
_cell.length_c   1.000
_cell.angle_alpha   90.00
_cell.angle_beta   90.00
_cell.angle_gamma   90.00
#
_symmetry.space_group_name_H-M   'P 1'
#
loop_
_entity.id
_entity.type
_entity.pdbx_description
1 polymer ?
#
loop_
_entity_poly.entity_id
_entity_poly.type
_entity_poly.pdbx_seq_one_letter_code
_entity_poly.pdbx_strand_id
1 'polypeptide(L)'
;MTASTPAYSPIKPESPATGKEQYFDVVGYRDSSDTKSYVKDDSSPYLRVTVNAARGVAETAAGEAIAVTINPKEVLKVIVKNIDQDKATVALTVKDPESRPEYWAFGTRNIDGRPVSGKIQARLFCKWIRSLNSNVQYLNTR
;
A
#
# COMPACT_ATOMS: atom_id res chain seq x y z
N MET A 1 17.69 -48.63 -16.44
CA MET A 1 16.58 -47.81 -15.93
C MET A 1 17.19 -46.67 -15.12
N THR A 2 17.40 -45.51 -15.73
CA THR A 2 18.02 -44.34 -15.10
C THR A 2 16.93 -43.41 -14.58
N ALA A 3 16.84 -43.28 -13.25
CA ALA A 3 15.91 -42.37 -12.59
C ALA A 3 16.49 -40.95 -12.59
N SER A 4 15.87 -40.04 -13.34
CA SER A 4 16.18 -38.61 -13.31
C SER A 4 15.41 -37.96 -12.17
N THR A 5 16.11 -37.59 -11.11
CA THR A 5 15.57 -36.75 -10.03
C THR A 5 15.46 -35.30 -10.54
N PRO A 6 14.29 -34.65 -10.50
CA PRO A 6 14.20 -33.24 -10.85
C PRO A 6 14.88 -32.38 -9.77
N ALA A 7 15.76 -31.48 -10.21
CA ALA A 7 16.44 -30.51 -9.38
C ALA A 7 15.43 -29.62 -8.64
N TYR A 8 15.36 -29.79 -7.32
CA TYR A 8 14.66 -28.87 -6.44
C TYR A 8 15.49 -27.58 -6.36
N SER A 9 15.17 -26.61 -7.21
CA SER A 9 15.69 -25.24 -7.04
C SER A 9 15.20 -24.74 -5.69
N PRO A 10 16.09 -24.39 -4.74
CA PRO A 10 15.67 -23.72 -3.52
C PRO A 10 15.05 -22.40 -3.96
N ILE A 11 13.75 -22.22 -3.66
CA ILE A 11 13.15 -20.89 -3.65
C ILE A 11 13.96 -20.13 -2.59
N LYS A 12 14.91 -19.31 -3.06
CA LYS A 12 15.56 -18.31 -2.23
C LYS A 12 14.42 -17.55 -1.56
N PRO A 13 14.34 -17.48 -0.22
CA PRO A 13 13.57 -16.40 0.37
C PRO A 13 14.18 -15.14 -0.22
N GLU A 14 13.38 -14.36 -0.96
CA GLU A 14 13.65 -12.96 -1.21
C GLU A 14 13.63 -12.28 0.17
N SER A 15 14.71 -12.49 0.93
CA SER A 15 15.11 -11.62 2.00
C SER A 15 15.25 -10.24 1.36
N PRO A 16 14.59 -9.21 1.89
CA PRO A 16 14.72 -7.86 1.38
C PRO A 16 16.20 -7.48 1.47
N ALA A 17 16.85 -7.41 0.31
CA ALA A 17 18.22 -6.95 0.22
C ALA A 17 18.28 -5.52 0.77
N THR A 18 19.07 -5.32 1.83
CA THR A 18 19.68 -4.04 2.25
C THR A 18 18.72 -2.85 2.39
N GLY A 19 18.27 -2.53 3.61
CA GLY A 19 18.03 -1.16 4.09
C GLY A 19 17.23 -0.16 3.23
N LYS A 20 16.50 -0.61 2.20
CA LYS A 20 15.73 0.27 1.33
C LYS A 20 14.47 0.66 2.07
N GLU A 21 14.39 1.94 2.41
CA GLU A 21 13.22 2.59 2.95
C GLU A 21 12.00 2.24 2.09
N GLN A 22 11.03 1.54 2.69
CA GLN A 22 9.79 1.18 2.01
C GLN A 22 8.88 2.41 2.05
N TYR A 23 8.30 2.77 0.92
CA TYR A 23 7.36 3.89 0.84
C TYR A 23 6.26 3.57 -0.18
N PHE A 24 5.16 4.33 -0.11
CA PHE A 24 4.05 4.24 -1.04
C PHE A 24 3.71 5.63 -1.58
N ASP A 25 3.50 5.71 -2.89
CA ASP A 25 3.11 6.92 -3.57
C ASP A 25 1.61 6.86 -3.88
N VAL A 26 0.84 7.81 -3.36
CA VAL A 26 -0.62 7.89 -3.51
C VAL A 26 -0.97 9.04 -4.46
N VAL A 27 -1.87 8.77 -5.41
CA VAL A 27 -2.46 9.79 -6.30
C VAL A 27 -3.76 10.36 -5.75
N GLY A 28 -4.29 9.77 -4.67
CA GLY A 28 -5.44 10.30 -3.98
C GLY A 28 -5.52 9.77 -2.56
N TYR A 29 -5.92 10.63 -1.64
CA TYR A 29 -6.17 10.30 -0.25
C TYR A 29 -7.42 11.03 0.23
N ARG A 30 -8.21 10.36 1.08
CA ARG A 30 -9.31 10.97 1.82
C ARG A 30 -9.39 10.28 3.17
N ASP A 31 -9.34 11.07 4.23
CA ASP A 31 -9.46 10.54 5.59
C ASP A 31 -10.90 10.15 5.95
N SER A 32 -11.07 9.54 7.12
CA SER A 32 -12.38 9.08 7.61
C SER A 32 -13.34 10.23 7.95
N SER A 33 -12.82 11.41 8.26
CA SER A 33 -13.64 12.59 8.58
C SER A 33 -13.97 13.45 7.36
N ASP A 34 -13.36 13.17 6.19
CA ASP A 34 -13.40 14.00 4.97
C ASP A 34 -12.85 15.43 5.16
N THR A 35 -12.14 15.68 6.27
CA THR A 35 -11.48 16.97 6.53
C THR A 35 -10.12 17.06 5.87
N LYS A 36 -9.51 15.92 5.58
CA LYS A 36 -8.19 15.78 4.98
C LYS A 36 -8.33 15.01 3.67
N SER A 37 -8.14 15.71 2.56
CA SER A 37 -8.12 15.09 1.24
C SER A 37 -6.95 15.57 0.40
N TYR A 38 -6.51 14.70 -0.49
CA TYR A 38 -5.45 14.95 -1.44
C TYR A 38 -5.84 14.30 -2.76
N VAL A 39 -5.63 15.01 -3.86
CA VAL A 39 -5.78 14.47 -5.20
C VAL A 39 -4.59 14.99 -6.01
N LYS A 40 -3.82 14.07 -6.58
CA LYS A 40 -2.75 14.42 -7.49
C LYS A 40 -3.36 14.98 -8.77
N ASP A 41 -2.97 16.20 -9.11
CA ASP A 41 -3.16 16.76 -10.46
C ASP A 41 -1.89 16.57 -11.31
N ASP A 42 -1.92 17.04 -12.56
CA ASP A 42 -0.81 16.88 -13.51
C ASP A 42 0.49 17.57 -13.06
N SER A 43 0.39 18.62 -12.24
CA SER A 43 1.54 19.42 -11.76
C SER A 43 2.02 19.02 -10.37
N SER A 44 1.18 18.31 -9.62
CA SER A 44 1.46 17.88 -8.25
C SER A 44 2.29 16.60 -8.24
N PRO A 45 3.22 16.45 -7.27
CA PRO A 45 3.93 15.18 -7.05
C PRO A 45 2.94 14.09 -6.61
N TYR A 46 3.42 12.88 -6.35
CA TYR A 46 2.62 11.91 -5.61
C TYR A 46 2.67 12.27 -4.12
N LEU A 47 1.60 12.01 -3.36
CA LEU A 47 1.70 12.03 -1.91
C LEU A 47 2.53 10.83 -1.47
N ARG A 48 3.67 11.07 -0.82
CA ARG A 48 4.56 9.97 -0.38
C ARG A 48 4.37 9.66 1.09
N VAL A 49 4.09 8.39 1.39
CA VAL A 49 4.10 7.87 2.76
C VAL A 49 5.23 6.87 2.94
N THR A 50 6.04 7.08 3.96
CA THR A 50 7.23 6.29 4.23
C THR A 50 7.00 5.37 5.42
N VAL A 51 7.37 4.10 5.28
CA VAL A 51 7.26 3.08 6.33
C VAL A 51 8.38 3.27 7.34
N ASN A 52 8.01 3.65 8.55
CA ASN A 52 8.88 3.59 9.71
C ASN A 52 8.86 2.17 10.27
N ALA A 53 9.86 1.37 9.90
CA ALA A 53 9.95 -0.04 10.30
C ALA A 53 10.02 -0.24 11.82
N ALA A 54 10.62 0.70 12.56
CA ALA A 54 10.74 0.61 14.02
C ALA A 54 9.39 0.78 14.74
N ARG A 55 8.54 1.66 14.21
CA ARG A 55 7.19 1.93 14.76
C ARG A 55 6.11 1.04 14.12
N GLY A 56 6.39 0.46 12.96
CA GLY A 56 5.42 -0.31 12.18
C GLY A 56 4.30 0.55 11.60
N VAL A 57 4.54 1.84 11.38
CA VAL A 57 3.58 2.79 10.81
C VAL A 57 4.11 3.35 9.50
N ALA A 58 3.23 3.84 8.64
CA ALA A 58 3.62 4.64 7.49
C ALA A 58 3.18 6.09 7.70
N GLU A 59 4.06 7.05 7.46
CA GLU A 59 3.77 8.48 7.67
C GLU A 59 4.32 9.33 6.53
N THR A 60 3.61 10.41 6.21
CA THR A 60 4.11 11.44 5.29
C THR A 60 5.28 12.19 5.92
N ALA A 61 6.27 12.57 5.13
CA ALA A 61 7.37 13.39 5.61
C ALA A 61 6.89 14.78 6.07
N ALA A 62 7.69 15.44 6.93
CA ALA A 62 7.46 16.83 7.29
C ALA A 62 7.56 17.72 6.05
N GLY A 63 6.55 18.57 5.80
CA GLY A 63 6.49 19.45 4.62
C GLY A 63 5.70 18.90 3.43
N GLU A 64 5.15 17.68 3.53
CA GLU A 64 4.16 17.18 2.58
C GLU A 64 2.87 18.00 2.64
N ALA A 65 2.13 18.03 1.52
CA ALA A 65 0.89 18.81 1.40
C ALA A 65 -0.18 18.43 2.44
N ILE A 66 -0.11 17.21 2.97
CA ILE A 66 -1.02 16.71 3.99
C ILE A 66 -0.29 15.76 4.94
N ALA A 67 -0.56 15.90 6.24
CA ALA A 67 -0.03 15.02 7.27
C ALA A 67 -0.93 13.78 7.44
N VAL A 68 -0.40 12.61 7.09
CA VAL A 68 -1.09 11.33 7.16
C VAL A 68 -0.23 10.30 7.89
N THR A 69 -0.87 9.51 8.75
CA THR A 69 -0.26 8.37 9.46
C THR A 69 -1.17 7.16 9.33
N ILE A 70 -0.63 6.03 8.89
CA ILE A 70 -1.32 4.75 8.82
C ILE A 70 -0.69 3.82 9.84
N ASN A 71 -1.52 3.34 10.78
CA ASN A 71 -1.17 2.26 11.68
C ASN A 71 -1.90 0.97 11.26
N PRO A 72 -1.21 -0.01 10.64
CA PRO A 72 -1.81 -1.28 10.24
C PRO A 72 -2.57 -2.02 11.34
N LYS A 73 -2.15 -1.87 12.60
CA LYS A 73 -2.78 -2.54 13.75
C LYS A 73 -4.17 -1.99 14.09
N GLU A 74 -4.48 -0.78 13.63
CA GLU A 74 -5.78 -0.15 13.80
C GLU A 74 -6.72 -0.43 12.63
N VAL A 75 -6.22 -1.01 11.54
CA VAL A 75 -7.03 -1.34 10.37
C VAL A 75 -7.87 -2.59 10.65
N LEU A 76 -9.19 -2.44 10.68
CA LEU A 76 -10.14 -3.54 10.82
C LEU A 76 -10.43 -4.21 9.48
N LYS A 77 -10.55 -3.42 8.43
CA LYS A 77 -11.01 -3.88 7.12
C LYS A 77 -10.28 -3.17 5.99
N VAL A 78 -9.95 -3.92 4.95
CA VAL A 78 -9.36 -3.44 3.71
C VAL A 78 -10.24 -3.88 2.56
N ILE A 79 -10.71 -2.94 1.75
CA ILE A 79 -11.47 -3.21 0.53
C ILE A 79 -10.74 -2.61 -0.65
N VAL A 80 -10.35 -3.44 -1.62
CA VAL A 80 -9.75 -2.94 -2.86
C VAL A 80 -10.82 -2.79 -3.93
N LYS A 81 -10.96 -1.58 -4.48
CA LYS A 81 -11.97 -1.13 -5.45
C LYS A 81 -11.30 -0.47 -6.66
N ASN A 82 -12.07 -0.25 -7.73
CA ASN A 82 -11.65 0.48 -8.94
C ASN A 82 -10.31 -0.04 -9.47
N ILE A 83 -10.21 -1.35 -9.68
CA ILE A 83 -8.97 -1.99 -10.09
C ILE A 83 -8.90 -2.00 -11.62
N ASP A 84 -8.16 -1.06 -12.19
CA ASP A 84 -7.79 -1.07 -13.59
C ASP A 84 -6.25 -1.19 -13.76
N GLN A 85 -5.75 -1.10 -14.99
CA GLN A 85 -4.30 -1.19 -15.24
C GLN A 85 -3.55 0.01 -14.69
N ASP A 86 -4.19 1.17 -14.60
CA ASP A 86 -3.55 2.44 -14.26
C ASP A 86 -3.82 2.89 -12.84
N LYS A 87 -4.90 2.43 -12.23
CA LYS A 87 -5.38 2.89 -10.94
C LYS A 87 -5.95 1.74 -10.11
N ALA A 88 -5.79 1.86 -8.80
CA ALA A 88 -6.48 1.02 -7.83
C ALA A 88 -6.79 1.86 -6.59
N THR A 89 -7.97 1.68 -5.99
CA THR A 89 -8.35 2.35 -4.75
C THR A 89 -8.45 1.32 -3.62
N VAL A 90 -7.87 1.65 -2.47
CA VAL A 90 -7.95 0.87 -1.24
C VAL A 90 -8.75 1.68 -0.24
N ALA A 91 -9.86 1.12 0.22
CA ALA A 91 -10.66 1.67 1.31
C ALA A 91 -10.29 0.94 2.61
N LEU A 92 -9.90 1.70 3.64
CA LEU A 92 -9.49 1.21 4.94
C LEU A 92 -10.53 1.60 5.98
N THR A 93 -11.05 0.63 6.74
CA THR A 93 -11.83 0.92 7.96
C THR A 93 -10.89 0.76 9.15
N VAL A 94 -10.72 1.82 9.93
CA VAL A 94 -9.91 1.82 11.15
C VAL A 94 -10.76 1.51 12.38
N LYS A 95 -10.13 1.30 13.54
CA LYS A 95 -10.72 0.71 14.75
C LYS A 95 -11.93 1.45 15.32
N ASP A 96 -12.13 2.71 14.95
CA ASP A 96 -13.34 3.44 15.28
C ASP A 96 -14.47 3.06 14.30
N PRO A 97 -15.49 2.28 14.75
CA PRO A 97 -16.57 1.80 13.88
C PRO A 97 -17.52 2.90 13.41
N GLU A 98 -17.51 4.08 14.04
CA GLU A 98 -18.24 5.26 13.56
C GLU A 98 -17.46 6.04 12.49
N SER A 99 -16.17 5.75 12.34
CA SER A 99 -15.32 6.37 11.32
C SER A 99 -15.68 5.83 9.94
N ARG A 100 -15.90 6.75 8.99
CA ARG A 100 -16.01 6.38 7.56
C ARG A 100 -14.69 5.73 7.12
N PRO A 101 -14.69 4.92 6.05
CA PRO A 101 -13.44 4.40 5.52
C PRO A 101 -12.53 5.52 5.01
N GLU A 102 -11.24 5.42 5.29
CA GLU A 102 -10.19 6.17 4.61
C GLU A 102 -10.00 5.61 3.20
N TYR A 103 -9.78 6.47 2.21
CA TYR A 103 -9.56 6.05 0.82
C TYR A 103 -8.16 6.40 0.36
N TRP A 104 -7.50 5.43 -0.26
CA TRP A 104 -6.13 5.50 -0.76
C TRP A 104 -6.11 5.08 -2.23
N ALA A 105 -5.86 6.00 -3.15
CA ALA A 105 -5.82 5.74 -4.58
C ALA A 105 -4.37 5.67 -5.08
N PHE A 106 -3.99 4.54 -5.65
CA PHE A 106 -2.68 4.28 -6.25
C PHE A 106 -2.78 4.41 -7.76
N GLY A 107 -1.83 5.11 -8.38
CA GLY A 107 -1.76 5.29 -9.83
C GLY A 107 -0.48 4.69 -10.42
N THR A 108 -0.43 4.47 -11.72
CA THR A 108 0.79 3.99 -12.40
C THR A 108 1.95 4.94 -12.15
N ARG A 109 3.11 4.37 -11.85
CA ARG A 109 4.37 5.11 -11.63
C ARG A 109 5.50 4.43 -12.39
N ASN A 110 6.39 5.23 -12.96
CA ASN A 110 7.68 4.73 -13.45
C ASN A 110 8.70 4.68 -12.31
N ILE A 111 9.18 3.48 -11.99
CA ILE A 111 10.25 3.22 -11.02
C ILE A 111 11.42 2.62 -11.79
N ASP A 112 12.56 3.31 -11.81
CA ASP A 112 13.78 2.86 -12.50
C ASP A 112 13.54 2.46 -13.97
N GLY A 113 12.72 3.25 -14.68
CA GLY A 113 12.35 3.00 -16.08
C GLY A 113 11.32 1.89 -16.28
N ARG A 114 10.75 1.32 -15.21
CA ARG A 114 9.71 0.29 -15.27
C ARG A 114 8.37 0.83 -14.78
N PRO A 115 7.29 0.73 -15.57
CA PRO A 115 5.97 1.09 -15.09
C PRO A 115 5.49 0.08 -14.05
N VAL A 116 5.12 0.57 -12.88
CA VAL A 116 4.46 -0.18 -11.80
C VAL A 116 3.04 0.32 -11.69
N SER A 117 2.09 -0.53 -12.08
CA SER A 117 0.67 -0.21 -12.08
C SER A 117 0.12 0.14 -10.70
N GLY A 118 -0.93 0.97 -10.65
CA GLY A 118 -1.66 1.25 -9.42
C GLY A 118 -2.14 -0.02 -8.72
N LYS A 119 -2.53 -1.05 -9.50
CA LYS A 119 -2.89 -2.38 -9.00
C LYS A 119 -1.75 -3.07 -8.24
N ILE A 120 -0.52 -3.05 -8.77
CA ILE A 120 0.63 -3.66 -8.10
C ILE A 120 0.96 -2.90 -6.81
N GLN A 121 0.93 -1.57 -6.85
CA GLN A 121 1.18 -0.73 -5.68
C GLN A 121 0.14 -0.99 -4.57
N ALA A 122 -1.15 -0.99 -4.91
CA ALA A 122 -2.22 -1.34 -3.98
C ALA A 122 -2.03 -2.74 -3.38
N ARG A 123 -1.60 -3.72 -4.18
CA ARG A 123 -1.31 -5.08 -3.69
C ARG A 123 -0.16 -5.08 -2.69
N LEU A 124 0.93 -4.36 -2.95
CA LEU A 124 2.08 -4.25 -2.06
C LEU A 124 1.69 -3.57 -0.75
N PHE A 125 0.92 -2.49 -0.82
CA PHE A 125 0.36 -1.80 0.33
C PHE A 125 -0.50 -2.74 1.20
N CYS A 126 -1.42 -3.47 0.59
CA CYS A 126 -2.25 -4.45 1.30
C CYS A 126 -1.46 -5.64 1.85
N LYS A 127 -0.35 -6.03 1.21
CA LYS A 127 0.56 -7.07 1.73
C LYS A 127 1.28 -6.56 2.98
N TRP A 128 1.74 -5.31 2.97
CA TRP A 128 2.37 -4.67 4.11
C TRP A 128 1.42 -4.59 5.32
N ILE A 129 0.18 -4.11 5.13
CA ILE A 129 -0.83 -4.07 6.21
C ILE A 129 -0.99 -5.46 6.84
N ARG A 130 -1.19 -6.50 6.02
CA ARG A 130 -1.37 -7.88 6.49
C ARG A 130 -0.16 -8.45 7.23
N SER A 131 1.04 -8.03 6.86
CA SER A 131 2.26 -8.48 7.55
C SER A 131 2.36 -7.95 8.98
N LEU A 132 1.70 -6.81 9.27
CA LEU A 132 1.72 -6.16 10.59
C LEU A 132 0.39 -6.33 11.35
N ASN A 133 -0.68 -6.77 10.68
CA ASN A 133 -1.98 -7.07 11.26
C ASN A 133 -2.60 -8.30 10.56
N SER A 134 -2.49 -9.46 11.20
CA SER A 134 -3.05 -10.72 10.69
C SER A 134 -4.56 -10.83 10.80
N ASN A 135 -5.20 -9.98 11.60
CA ASN A 135 -6.65 -10.01 11.88
C ASN A 135 -7.47 -9.12 10.93
N VAL A 136 -6.81 -8.36 10.06
CA VAL A 136 -7.48 -7.46 9.12
C VAL A 136 -8.36 -8.24 8.15
N GLN A 137 -9.63 -7.82 8.02
CA GLN A 137 -10.54 -8.40 7.05
C GLN A 137 -10.22 -7.86 5.65
N TYR A 138 -9.81 -8.73 4.74
CA TYR A 138 -9.45 -8.34 3.37
C TYR A 138 -10.52 -8.76 2.37
N LEU A 139 -11.12 -7.77 1.69
CA LEU A 139 -12.10 -8.00 0.62
C LEU A 139 -11.57 -7.44 -0.70
N ASN A 140 -11.52 -8.30 -1.71
CA ASN A 140 -11.18 -7.90 -3.07
C ASN A 140 -12.46 -7.82 -3.88
N THR A 141 -12.99 -6.61 -4.07
CA THR A 141 -14.11 -6.40 -4.98
C THR A 141 -13.56 -6.25 -6.38
N ARG A 142 -13.63 -7.33 -7.16
CA ARG A 142 -13.30 -7.33 -8.60
C ARG A 142 -14.38 -6.62 -9.38
#